data_AF-A0A117KHZ0-F1
#
_entry.id   AF-A0A117KHZ0-F1
#
_cell.length_a   1.000
_cell.length_b   1.000
_cell.length_c   1.000
_cell.angle_alpha   90.00
_cell.angle_beta   90.00
_cell.angle_gamma   90.00
#
_symmetry.space_group_name_H-M   'P 1'
#
loop_
_entity.id
_entity.type
_entity.pdbx_description
1 polymer ?
#
loop_
_entity_poly.entity_id
_entity_poly.type
_entity_poly.pdbx_seq_one_letter_code
_entity_poly.pdbx_strand_id
1 'polypeptide(L)'
;MSKSVQTISAYNVINDVIPKLNVMETLVEGTLKEIIENSYVPAQVERYSKLQIEFQLELTMIRMNLEHLLKRYQHELTAVVDDKNSDMLLTLDAHEATAIESATALYRRVQQLQQAR
;
A
#
# COMPACT_ATOMS: atom_id res chain seq x y z
N MET A 1 -19.83 0.98 20.83
CA MET A 1 -19.53 1.61 19.53
C MET A 1 -19.75 0.56 18.46
N SER A 2 -20.69 0.78 17.54
CA SER A 2 -20.93 -0.17 16.45
C SER A 2 -19.70 -0.21 15.56
N LYS A 3 -19.01 -1.35 15.48
CA LYS A 3 -17.99 -1.57 14.45
C LYS A 3 -18.70 -1.42 13.11
N SER A 4 -18.53 -0.29 12.43
CA SER A 4 -18.98 -0.17 11.04
C SER A 4 -18.28 -1.27 10.27
N VAL A 5 -19.05 -2.17 9.67
CA VAL A 5 -18.50 -3.22 8.81
C VAL A 5 -17.87 -2.50 7.63
N GLN A 6 -16.54 -2.44 7.59
CA GLN A 6 -15.83 -1.91 6.44
C GLN A 6 -15.87 -2.96 5.34
N THR A 7 -16.23 -2.55 4.13
CA THR A 7 -16.26 -3.42 2.97
C THR A 7 -15.46 -2.82 1.82
N ILE A 8 -14.91 -3.69 0.98
CA ILE A 8 -14.21 -3.29 -0.23
C ILE A 8 -14.61 -4.20 -1.39
N SER A 9 -14.72 -3.66 -2.59
CA SER A 9 -14.93 -4.45 -3.81
C SER A 9 -13.69 -5.30 -4.11
N ALA A 10 -13.89 -6.58 -4.44
CA ALA A 10 -12.84 -7.49 -4.88
C ALA A 10 -12.14 -6.94 -6.13
N TYR A 11 -12.90 -6.34 -7.05
CA TYR A 11 -12.34 -5.64 -8.21
C TYR A 11 -11.41 -4.50 -7.79
N ASN A 12 -11.79 -3.69 -6.80
CA ASN A 12 -10.95 -2.59 -6.32
C ASN A 12 -9.66 -3.09 -5.66
N VAL A 13 -9.70 -4.21 -4.94
CA VAL A 13 -8.48 -4.81 -4.36
C VAL A 13 -7.47 -5.14 -5.46
N ILE A 14 -7.92 -5.84 -6.51
CA ILE A 14 -7.05 -6.30 -7.60
C ILE A 14 -6.60 -5.18 -8.54
N ASN A 15 -7.51 -4.26 -8.89
CA ASN A 15 -7.28 -3.30 -9.95
C ASN A 15 -6.87 -1.91 -9.46
N ASP A 16 -6.99 -1.63 -8.16
CA ASP A 16 -6.65 -0.33 -7.60
C ASP A 16 -5.61 -0.44 -6.47
N VAL A 17 -5.93 -1.18 -5.41
CA VAL A 17 -5.11 -1.22 -4.19
C VAL A 17 -3.75 -1.86 -4.45
N ILE A 18 -3.73 -3.08 -5.00
CA ILE A 18 -2.48 -3.81 -5.27
C ILE A 18 -1.60 -3.03 -6.28
N PRO A 19 -2.12 -2.58 -7.44
CA PRO A 19 -1.30 -1.84 -8.40
C PRO A 19 -0.71 -0.56 -7.82
N LYS A 20 -1.49 0.22 -7.05
CA LYS A 20 -1.00 1.43 -6.38
C LYS A 20 0.13 1.11 -5.41
N LEU A 21 -0.01 0.08 -4.59
CA LEU A 21 1.04 -0.34 -3.65
C LEU A 21 2.35 -0.71 -4.36
N ASN A 22 2.28 -1.45 -5.46
CA ASN A 22 3.47 -1.84 -6.24
C ASN A 22 4.18 -0.62 -6.86
N VAL A 23 3.40 0.30 -7.42
CA VAL A 23 3.93 1.55 -7.98
C VAL A 23 4.59 2.39 -6.88
N MET A 24 3.96 2.51 -5.72
CA MET A 24 4.51 3.28 -4.60
C MET A 24 5.82 2.71 -4.07
N GLU A 25 5.90 1.40 -3.87
CA GLU A 25 7.12 0.73 -3.42
C GLU A 25 8.28 1.03 -4.37
N THR A 26 8.06 0.83 -5.67
CA THR A 26 9.07 1.11 -6.71
C THR A 26 9.50 2.58 -6.70
N LEU A 27 8.55 3.51 -6.60
CA LEU A 27 8.83 4.94 -6.63
C LEU A 27 9.59 5.42 -5.39
N VAL A 28 9.18 4.97 -4.21
CA VAL A 28 9.81 5.36 -2.94
C VAL A 28 11.22 4.81 -2.85
N GLU A 29 11.40 3.53 -3.17
CA GLU A 29 12.73 2.91 -3.16
C GLU A 29 13.67 3.59 -4.15
N GLY A 30 13.22 3.83 -5.38
CA GLY A 30 14.01 4.54 -6.38
C GLY A 30 14.38 5.95 -5.95
N THR A 31 13.40 6.73 -5.48
CA THR A 31 13.61 8.15 -5.10
C THR A 31 14.52 8.29 -3.89
N LEU A 32 14.28 7.53 -2.82
CA LEU A 32 15.08 7.63 -1.60
C LEU A 32 16.50 7.13 -1.84
N LYS A 33 16.67 6.06 -2.62
CA LYS A 33 17.99 5.57 -3.00
C LYS A 33 18.76 6.60 -3.80
N GLU A 34 18.13 7.24 -4.80
CA GLU A 34 18.75 8.30 -5.60
C GLU A 34 19.22 9.47 -4.73
N ILE A 35 18.39 9.92 -3.77
CA ILE A 35 18.75 11.02 -2.87
C ILE A 35 19.92 10.63 -1.95
N ILE A 36 19.89 9.42 -1.39
CA ILE A 36 20.95 8.94 -0.48
C ILE A 36 22.28 8.80 -1.21
N GLU A 37 22.27 8.20 -2.41
CA GLU A 37 23.50 7.95 -3.19
C GLU A 37 24.13 9.23 -3.75
N ASN A 38 23.33 10.26 -4.05
CA ASN A 38 23.81 11.51 -4.64
C ASN A 38 23.98 12.66 -3.62
N SER A 39 23.67 12.44 -2.34
CA SER A 39 23.81 13.46 -1.31
C SER A 39 25.22 13.45 -0.67
N TYR A 40 25.88 14.60 -0.69
CA TYR A 40 27.15 14.84 0.00
C TYR A 40 26.97 15.48 1.38
N VAL A 41 25.71 15.67 1.83
CA VAL A 41 25.39 16.28 3.12
C VAL A 41 25.01 15.17 4.11
N PRO A 42 25.85 14.89 5.13
CA PRO A 42 25.61 13.78 6.07
C PRO A 42 24.24 13.82 6.74
N ALA A 43 23.77 15.01 7.13
CA ALA A 43 22.46 15.18 7.75
C ALA A 43 21.29 14.83 6.81
N GLN A 44 21.44 15.03 5.49
CA GLN A 44 20.43 14.61 4.53
C GLN A 44 20.45 13.10 4.35
N VAL A 45 21.64 12.50 4.24
CA VAL A 45 21.79 11.04 4.14
C VAL A 45 21.14 10.34 5.33
N GLU A 46 21.41 10.81 6.55
CA GLU A 46 20.82 10.27 7.77
C GLU A 46 19.28 10.40 7.77
N ARG A 47 18.77 11.60 7.43
CA ARG A 47 17.33 11.87 7.38
C ARG A 47 16.61 10.96 6.39
N TYR A 48 17.13 10.83 5.17
CA TYR A 48 16.48 10.02 4.13
C TYR A 48 16.66 8.51 4.36
N SER A 49 17.76 8.08 4.99
CA SER A 49 17.92 6.68 5.41
C SER A 49 16.90 6.29 6.48
N LYS A 50 16.67 7.16 7.46
CA LYS A 50 15.63 6.94 8.47
C LYS A 50 14.23 6.87 7.83
N LEU A 51 13.95 7.79 6.91
CA LEU A 51 12.69 7.81 6.18
C LEU A 51 12.48 6.51 5.37
N GLN A 52 13.55 5.99 4.73
CA GLN A 52 13.50 4.72 3.99
C GLN A 52 13.10 3.55 4.90
N ILE A 53 13.70 3.45 6.09
CA ILE A 53 13.38 2.40 7.07
C ILE A 53 11.91 2.52 7.51
N GLU A 54 11.44 3.73 7.84
CA GLU A 54 10.05 3.97 8.23
C GLU A 54 9.07 3.54 7.14
N PHE A 55 9.36 3.88 5.89
CA PHE A 55 8.55 3.45 4.74
C PHE A 55 8.53 1.93 4.56
N GLN A 56 9.68 1.26 4.68
CA GLN A 56 9.77 -0.19 4.53
C GLN A 56 8.99 -0.93 5.61
N LEU A 57 9.02 -0.45 6.86
CA LEU A 57 8.24 -1.03 7.95
C LEU A 57 6.74 -0.89 7.70
N GLU A 58 6.29 0.28 7.27
CA GLU A 58 4.87 0.53 6.96
C GLU A 58 4.39 -0.34 5.79
N LEU A 59 5.17 -0.42 4.70
CA LEU A 59 4.88 -1.31 3.57
C LEU A 59 4.80 -2.77 3.98
N THR A 60 5.70 -3.23 4.85
CA THR A 60 5.70 -4.60 5.36
C THR A 60 4.42 -4.91 6.13
N MET A 61 3.97 -4.00 7.00
CA MET A 61 2.71 -4.16 7.74
C MET A 61 1.50 -4.19 6.81
N ILE A 62 1.45 -3.29 5.81
CA ILE A 62 0.36 -3.27 4.82
C ILE A 62 0.34 -4.59 4.05
N ARG A 63 1.49 -5.07 3.58
CA ARG A 63 1.59 -6.33 2.82
C ARG A 63 1.15 -7.54 3.62
N MET A 64 1.56 -7.64 4.88
CA MET A 64 1.17 -8.77 5.74
C MET A 64 -0.35 -8.83 5.91
N ASN A 65 -0.99 -7.70 6.16
CA ASN A 65 -2.45 -7.63 6.32
C ASN A 65 -3.20 -7.81 4.99
N LEU A 66 -2.64 -7.31 3.89
CA LEU A 66 -3.22 -7.54 2.57
C LEU A 66 -3.10 -9.00 2.17
N GLU A 67 -1.97 -9.66 2.46
CA GLU A 67 -1.78 -11.09 2.21
C GLU A 67 -2.82 -11.92 2.96
N HIS A 68 -3.16 -11.54 4.19
CA HIS A 68 -4.25 -12.16 4.93
C HIS A 68 -5.59 -12.01 4.19
N LEU A 69 -5.93 -10.80 3.72
CA LEU A 69 -7.13 -10.54 2.92
C LEU A 69 -7.16 -11.41 1.65
N LEU A 70 -6.04 -11.47 0.91
CA LEU A 70 -5.92 -12.21 -0.34
C LEU A 70 -6.08 -13.73 -0.13
N LYS A 71 -5.54 -14.25 0.99
CA LYS A 71 -5.72 -15.66 1.35
C LYS A 71 -7.16 -15.97 1.73
N ARG A 72 -7.79 -15.08 2.51
CA ARG A 72 -9.15 -15.27 3.01
C ARG A 72 -10.20 -15.19 1.91
N TYR A 73 -9.99 -14.32 0.92
CA TYR A 73 -10.90 -14.10 -0.20
C TYR A 73 -10.35 -14.60 -1.54
N GLN A 74 -9.48 -15.60 -1.52
CA GLN A 74 -8.80 -16.10 -2.72
C GLN A 74 -9.79 -16.50 -3.81
N HIS A 75 -10.88 -17.17 -3.43
CA HIS A 75 -11.88 -17.65 -4.38
C HIS A 75 -12.61 -16.48 -5.05
N GLU A 76 -13.05 -15.53 -4.25
CA GLU A 76 -13.76 -14.33 -4.64
C GLU A 76 -12.91 -13.44 -5.56
N LEU A 77 -11.63 -13.27 -5.21
CA LEU A 77 -10.68 -12.50 -5.99
C LEU A 77 -10.35 -13.18 -7.32
N THR A 78 -10.23 -14.52 -7.34
CA THR A 78 -10.01 -15.27 -8.58
C THR A 78 -11.21 -15.14 -9.52
N ALA A 79 -12.43 -15.22 -9.00
CA ALA A 79 -13.64 -15.06 -9.79
C ALA A 79 -13.71 -13.70 -10.51
N VAL A 80 -13.23 -12.63 -9.87
CA VAL A 80 -13.19 -11.29 -10.47
C VAL A 80 -12.11 -11.16 -11.55
N VAL A 81 -10.98 -11.87 -11.39
CA VAL A 81 -9.93 -11.92 -12.42
C VAL A 81 -10.47 -12.60 -13.69
N ASP A 82 -11.27 -13.64 -13.54
CA ASP A 82 -11.85 -14.39 -14.66
C ASP A 82 -13.04 -13.66 -15.31
N ASP A 83 -13.92 -13.05 -14.50
CA ASP A 83 -15.05 -12.24 -14.97
C ASP A 83 -15.29 -11.04 -14.05
N LYS A 84 -15.10 -9.83 -14.59
CA LYS A 84 -15.37 -8.57 -13.88
C LYS A 84 -16.80 -8.44 -13.35
N ASN A 85 -17.78 -9.14 -13.93
CA ASN A 85 -19.17 -9.11 -13.47
C ASN A 85 -19.37 -9.93 -12.19
N SER A 86 -18.38 -10.72 -11.79
CA SER A 86 -18.35 -11.47 -10.53
C SER A 86 -17.86 -10.62 -9.34
N ASP A 87 -17.83 -9.29 -9.48
CA ASP A 87 -17.42 -8.40 -8.39
C ASP A 87 -18.32 -8.54 -7.17
N MET A 88 -17.70 -8.50 -6.00
CA MET A 88 -18.39 -8.67 -4.74
C MET A 88 -17.73 -7.86 -3.63
N LEU A 89 -18.54 -7.51 -2.63
CA LEU A 89 -18.10 -6.77 -1.45
C LEU A 89 -17.50 -7.72 -0.43
N LEU A 90 -16.20 -7.57 -0.20
CA LEU A 90 -15.43 -8.28 0.81
C LEU A 90 -15.57 -7.54 2.13
N THR A 91 -15.84 -8.27 3.21
CA THR A 91 -15.85 -7.69 4.56
C THR A 91 -14.43 -7.63 5.09
N LEU A 92 -14.00 -6.48 5.57
CA LEU A 92 -12.68 -6.31 6.15
C LEU A 92 -12.71 -6.56 7.66
N ASP A 93 -11.69 -7.26 8.15
CA ASP A 93 -11.36 -7.18 9.58
C ASP A 93 -10.64 -5.87 9.91
N ALA A 94 -10.35 -5.65 11.20
CA ALA A 94 -9.74 -4.40 11.66
C ALA A 94 -8.33 -4.17 11.07
N HIS A 95 -7.54 -5.23 10.89
CA HIS A 95 -6.17 -5.14 10.37
C HIS A 95 -6.17 -4.94 8.86
N GLU A 96 -7.06 -5.62 8.14
CA GLU A 96 -7.26 -5.46 6.70
C GLU A 96 -7.77 -4.05 6.38
N ALA A 97 -8.76 -3.54 7.13
CA ALA A 97 -9.24 -2.16 7.01
C ALA A 97 -8.12 -1.15 7.22
N THR A 98 -7.34 -1.33 8.28
CA THR A 98 -6.17 -0.48 8.58
C THR A 98 -5.15 -0.52 7.44
N ALA A 99 -4.96 -1.67 6.78
CA ALA A 99 -4.04 -1.80 5.65
C ALA A 99 -4.51 -1.03 4.42
N ILE A 100 -5.81 -1.07 4.09
CA ILE A 100 -6.39 -0.30 2.99
C ILE A 100 -6.30 1.21 3.24
N GLU A 101 -6.61 1.64 4.46
CA GLU A 101 -6.50 3.05 4.86
C GLU A 101 -5.04 3.52 4.81
N SER A 102 -4.12 2.73 5.37
CA SER A 102 -2.68 3.02 5.35
C SER A 102 -2.13 3.05 3.93
N ALA A 103 -2.51 2.11 3.06
CA ALA A 103 -2.13 2.11 1.64
C ALA A 103 -2.53 3.41 0.94
N THR A 104 -3.76 3.88 1.19
CA THR A 104 -4.28 5.12 0.61
C THR A 104 -3.54 6.35 1.15
N ALA A 105 -3.29 6.41 2.46
CA ALA A 105 -2.55 7.51 3.09
C ALA A 105 -1.09 7.54 2.61
N LEU A 106 -0.47 6.37 2.49
CA LEU A 106 0.88 6.20 1.97
C LEU A 106 0.95 6.68 0.52
N TYR A 107 -0.02 6.35 -0.34
CA TYR A 107 -0.05 6.82 -1.73
C TYR A 107 -0.04 8.34 -1.82
N ARG A 108 -0.85 9.02 -1.01
CA ARG A 108 -0.90 10.50 -0.96
C ARG A 108 0.43 11.09 -0.52
N ARG A 109 1.09 10.53 0.49
CA ARG A 109 2.41 10.98 0.95
C ARG A 109 3.47 10.83 -0.14
N VAL A 110 3.47 9.71 -0.87
CA VAL A 110 4.40 9.50 -1.99
C VAL A 110 4.17 10.50 -3.10
N GLN A 111 2.91 10.77 -3.48
CA GLN A 111 2.61 11.82 -4.46
C GLN A 111 3.11 13.20 -4.03
N GLN A 112 3.00 13.55 -2.75
CA GLN A 112 3.51 14.81 -2.22
C GLN A 112 5.04 14.88 -2.27
N LEU A 113 5.74 13.78 -1.97
CA LEU A 113 7.20 13.72 -2.11
C LEU A 113 7.65 13.93 -3.56
N GLN A 114 6.90 13.42 -4.53
CA GLN A 114 7.19 13.63 -5.95
C GLN A 114 6.95 15.08 -6.40
N GLN A 115 5.91 15.73 -5.89
CA GLN A 115 5.59 17.12 -6.23
C GLN A 115 6.53 18.13 -5.57
N ALA A 116 7.18 17.75 -4.48
CA ALA A 116 8.15 18.59 -3.78
C ALA A 116 9.57 18.53 -4.39
N ARG A 117 9.76 17.76 -5.48
CA ARG A 117 11.00 17.67 -6.27
C ARG A 117 11.03 18.76 -7.35
#